data_AF-A0A538G0T7-F1
#
_entry.id   AF-A0A538G0T7-F1
#
_cell.length_a   1.000
_cell.length_b   1.000
_cell.length_c   1.000
_cell.angle_alpha   90.00
_cell.angle_beta   90.00
_cell.angle_gamma   90.00
#
_symmetry.space_group_name_H-M   'P 1'
#
loop_
_entity.id
_entity.type
_entity.pdbx_description
1 polymer ?
#
loop_
_entity_poly.entity_id
_entity_poly.type
_entity_poly.pdbx_seq_one_letter_code
_entity_poly.pdbx_strand_id
1 'polypeptide(L)'
;MGSPAAKAAAMAIVLCVPGARPFPDPRHAAFVGEGREAIVPDSRRPTVVAAFTRESYRPGRVARLVFTDHATAVTMQIYRAGTKPTPLLGPNDVMRGTAITEPVDLGAVSRNSTRKVAIGTWASGVYFAKLTAPGGRIGYAPFVLAPRSLGVHKVAVVIPTQTWQAYNFRDSNGDGHGDTWYAGWNQHTARLGRPFLHRGTPPHWKSNDLPFLEWVEANGYGADYLADSDLGSVRTGARLRAAYRLVVFPSHEEYVTTREYDIVSAYRNRGGHLIFLSANNFFWRIVRQGNVMTRTRRWRELGRPEAALIGVEYFRNDRGQRREPWVLRASSTNDWLLSGSGLAPGSRISSGGVEGDRITKSSPRNTKVVAEIPDLYGPGLTPQ
;
A
#
# COMPACT_ATOMS: atom_id res chain seq x y z
N MET A 1 -31.14 35.39 -24.47
CA MET A 1 -32.13 34.29 -24.57
C MET A 1 -31.49 33.24 -25.48
N GLY A 2 -31.12 32.02 -25.12
CA GLY A 2 -31.37 31.12 -24.00
C GLY A 2 -31.14 29.72 -24.59
N SER A 3 -29.92 29.18 -24.42
CA SER A 3 -29.50 27.87 -24.97
C SER A 3 -30.12 26.72 -24.18
N PRO A 4 -30.68 25.66 -24.81
CA PRO A 4 -31.23 24.53 -24.07
C PRO A 4 -30.11 23.59 -23.61
N ALA A 5 -30.08 23.38 -22.29
CA ALA A 5 -29.22 22.44 -21.60
C ALA A 5 -29.48 20.99 -22.04
N ALA A 6 -28.42 20.27 -22.41
CA ALA A 6 -28.43 18.83 -22.58
C ALA A 6 -28.60 18.16 -21.20
N LYS A 7 -29.78 17.57 -20.97
CA LYS A 7 -30.04 16.67 -19.83
C LYS A 7 -29.32 15.35 -20.10
N ALA A 8 -28.29 15.03 -19.31
CA ALA A 8 -27.71 13.69 -19.27
C ALA A 8 -28.68 12.77 -18.51
N ALA A 9 -29.29 11.82 -19.23
CA ALA A 9 -30.12 10.78 -18.67
C ALA A 9 -29.26 9.78 -17.89
N ALA A 10 -29.66 9.50 -16.64
CA ALA A 10 -29.15 8.40 -15.86
C ALA A 10 -29.67 7.08 -16.44
N MET A 11 -28.79 6.27 -17.01
CA MET A 11 -29.11 4.91 -17.43
C MET A 11 -28.73 3.96 -16.29
N ALA A 12 -29.74 3.55 -15.52
CA ALA A 12 -29.62 2.47 -14.56
C ALA A 12 -29.56 1.14 -15.33
N ILE A 13 -28.43 0.43 -15.22
CA ILE A 13 -28.37 -0.98 -15.60
C ILE A 13 -28.39 -1.77 -14.31
N VAL A 14 -29.56 -2.30 -13.99
CA VAL A 14 -29.74 -3.35 -12.99
C VAL A 14 -29.32 -4.66 -13.65
N LEU A 15 -28.19 -5.22 -13.22
CA LEU A 15 -27.85 -6.62 -13.48
C LEU A 15 -28.16 -7.40 -12.20
N CYS A 16 -29.33 -8.04 -12.19
CA CYS A 16 -29.64 -9.10 -11.24
C CYS A 16 -28.68 -10.27 -11.48
N VAL A 17 -27.87 -10.62 -10.48
CA VAL A 17 -27.24 -11.93 -10.37
C VAL A 17 -27.82 -12.59 -9.11
N PRO A 18 -28.59 -13.69 -9.23
CA PRO A 18 -29.01 -14.45 -8.06
C PRO A 18 -27.84 -15.32 -7.57
N GLY A 19 -27.56 -15.27 -6.26
CA GLY A 19 -26.64 -16.22 -5.61
C GLY A 19 -25.40 -15.63 -4.94
N ALA A 20 -25.49 -14.47 -4.29
CA ALA A 20 -24.50 -14.12 -3.27
C ALA A 20 -24.85 -14.87 -1.97
N ARG A 21 -23.94 -15.71 -1.48
CA ARG A 21 -24.05 -16.31 -0.15
C ARG A 21 -24.19 -15.17 0.88
N PRO A 22 -25.02 -15.33 1.93
CA PRO A 22 -25.12 -14.32 2.97
C PRO A 22 -23.74 -14.08 3.58
N PHE A 23 -23.42 -12.81 3.86
CA PHE A 23 -22.29 -12.43 4.69
C PHE A 23 -22.25 -13.32 5.95
N PRO A 24 -21.06 -13.72 6.43
CA PRO A 24 -20.99 -14.53 7.65
C PRO A 24 -21.70 -13.83 8.80
N ASP A 25 -22.47 -14.61 9.57
CA ASP A 25 -23.25 -14.20 10.73
C ASP A 25 -22.42 -13.27 11.64
N PRO A 26 -22.90 -12.05 11.94
CA PRO A 26 -22.18 -11.08 12.79
C PRO A 26 -21.90 -11.62 14.21
N ARG A 27 -22.52 -12.73 14.63
CA ARG A 27 -22.26 -13.39 15.91
C ARG A 27 -21.04 -14.31 15.92
N HIS A 28 -20.42 -14.58 14.77
CA HIS A 28 -19.18 -15.35 14.65
C HIS A 28 -17.94 -14.50 14.31
N ALA A 29 -18.10 -13.18 14.13
CA ALA A 29 -16.97 -12.25 14.14
C ALA A 29 -16.54 -12.04 15.60
N ALA A 30 -15.74 -12.96 16.13
CA ALA A 30 -14.98 -12.67 17.33
C ALA A 30 -14.14 -11.43 17.05
N PHE A 31 -14.55 -10.29 17.62
CA PHE A 31 -13.87 -9.01 17.60
C PHE A 31 -12.51 -9.13 18.29
N VAL A 32 -11.50 -9.60 17.55
CA VAL A 32 -10.13 -9.75 18.06
C VAL A 32 -9.19 -9.02 17.10
N GLY A 33 -8.75 -7.83 17.50
CA GLY A 33 -7.51 -7.21 17.01
C GLY A 33 -7.62 -6.18 15.89
N GLU A 34 -8.73 -5.47 15.72
CA GLU A 34 -8.78 -4.32 14.79
C GLU A 34 -7.84 -3.20 15.27
N GLY A 35 -6.72 -3.01 14.58
CA GLY A 35 -5.79 -1.91 14.81
C GLY A 35 -4.90 -2.01 16.06
N ARG A 36 -4.90 -3.11 16.82
CA ARG A 36 -3.84 -3.30 17.82
C ARG A 36 -2.76 -4.18 17.23
N GLU A 37 -1.61 -3.59 16.91
CA GLU A 37 -0.38 -4.39 16.92
C GLU A 37 -0.25 -4.92 18.36
N ALA A 38 -0.31 -6.24 18.55
CA ALA A 38 0.51 -6.78 19.61
C ALA A 38 1.94 -6.38 19.25
N ILE A 39 2.66 -5.73 20.17
CA ILE A 39 4.09 -5.45 20.00
C ILE A 39 4.79 -6.81 20.07
N VAL A 40 4.78 -7.53 18.94
CA VAL A 40 5.51 -8.77 18.78
C VAL A 40 6.83 -8.39 18.17
N PRO A 41 7.95 -8.53 18.92
CA PRO A 41 9.25 -8.18 18.39
C PRO A 41 9.55 -9.01 17.15
N ASP A 42 10.40 -8.47 16.28
CA ASP A 42 10.92 -9.22 15.15
C ASP A 42 11.62 -10.49 15.64
N SER A 43 11.62 -11.50 14.77
CA SER A 43 12.34 -12.72 15.06
C SER A 43 13.85 -12.45 15.19
N ARG A 44 14.50 -13.07 16.19
CA ARG A 44 15.97 -13.12 16.29
C ARG A 44 16.61 -14.15 15.36
N ARG A 45 15.88 -14.64 14.35
CA ARG A 45 16.39 -15.64 13.42
C ARG A 45 17.52 -15.06 12.59
N PRO A 46 18.59 -15.84 12.33
CA PRO A 46 19.63 -15.40 11.44
C PRO A 46 19.05 -15.23 10.02
N THR A 47 19.66 -14.37 9.21
CA THR A 47 19.07 -13.92 7.95
C THR A 47 19.96 -14.25 6.76
N VAL A 48 19.36 -14.47 5.59
CA VAL A 48 20.07 -14.44 4.30
C VAL A 48 19.40 -13.38 3.45
N VAL A 49 20.13 -12.33 3.11
CA VAL A 49 19.50 -11.09 2.65
C VAL A 49 19.78 -10.82 1.18
N ALA A 50 18.72 -10.51 0.44
CA ALA A 50 18.78 -10.11 -0.95
C ALA A 50 17.62 -9.18 -1.32
N ALA A 51 17.76 -8.44 -2.42
CA ALA A 51 16.68 -7.63 -2.99
C ALA A 51 16.62 -7.74 -4.49
N PHE A 52 15.41 -7.58 -5.01
CA PHE A 52 15.21 -7.30 -6.41
C PHE A 52 15.68 -5.87 -6.74
N THR A 53 16.33 -5.70 -7.90
CA THR A 53 16.87 -4.39 -8.29
C THR A 53 15.81 -3.38 -8.72
N ARG A 54 14.55 -3.81 -8.84
CA ARG A 54 13.37 -3.00 -9.17
C ARG A 54 12.23 -3.42 -8.25
N GLU A 55 11.38 -2.46 -7.92
CA GLU A 55 10.17 -2.66 -7.12
C GLU A 55 9.07 -3.42 -7.89
N SER A 56 9.07 -3.35 -9.22
CA SER A 56 8.06 -3.97 -10.07
C SER A 56 8.65 -4.64 -11.32
N TYR A 57 7.96 -5.69 -11.77
CA TYR A 57 8.25 -6.43 -12.98
C TYR A 57 6.97 -6.73 -13.78
N ARG A 58 7.13 -6.95 -15.09
CA ARG A 58 6.05 -7.46 -15.96
C ARG A 58 6.17 -8.98 -16.13
N PRO A 59 5.05 -9.67 -16.44
CA PRO A 59 5.04 -11.10 -16.72
C PRO A 59 6.01 -11.48 -17.84
N GLY A 60 6.71 -12.61 -17.68
CA GLY A 60 7.67 -13.13 -18.67
C GLY A 60 9.01 -12.41 -18.73
N ARG A 61 9.27 -11.43 -17.85
CA ARG A 61 10.57 -10.74 -17.78
C ARG A 61 11.55 -11.51 -16.87
N VAL A 62 12.82 -11.15 -16.96
CA VAL A 62 13.85 -11.64 -16.03
C VAL A 62 14.14 -10.56 -15.01
N ALA A 63 13.94 -10.88 -13.74
CA ALA A 63 14.32 -10.06 -12.61
C ALA A 63 15.75 -10.35 -12.16
N ARG A 64 16.38 -9.37 -11.50
CA ARG A 64 17.70 -9.51 -10.89
C ARG A 64 17.56 -9.47 -9.38
N LEU A 65 17.97 -10.55 -8.72
CA LEU A 65 18.04 -10.68 -7.28
C LEU A 65 19.49 -10.52 -6.83
N VAL A 66 19.79 -9.53 -5.99
CA VAL A 66 21.14 -9.21 -5.53
C VAL A 66 21.28 -9.56 -4.05
N PHE A 67 22.25 -10.40 -3.72
CA PHE A 67 22.56 -10.80 -2.36
C PHE A 67 23.48 -9.80 -1.68
N THR A 68 23.23 -9.49 -0.41
CA THR A 68 24.11 -8.64 0.42
C THR A 68 24.94 -9.45 1.41
N ASP A 69 24.63 -10.73 1.55
CA ASP A 69 25.23 -11.63 2.51
C ASP A 69 26.01 -12.75 1.82
N HIS A 70 26.84 -13.44 2.60
CA HIS A 70 27.44 -14.71 2.21
C HIS A 70 26.61 -15.88 2.75
N ALA A 71 26.43 -16.94 1.95
CA ALA A 71 25.91 -18.22 2.40
C ALA A 71 26.43 -19.36 1.49
N THR A 72 26.72 -20.52 2.07
CA THR A 72 27.29 -21.67 1.36
C THR A 72 26.27 -22.41 0.49
N ALA A 73 24.99 -22.27 0.79
CA ALA A 73 23.88 -22.76 -0.03
C ALA A 73 22.64 -21.88 0.21
N VAL A 74 21.86 -21.62 -0.83
CA VAL A 74 20.61 -20.87 -0.75
C VAL A 74 19.56 -21.54 -1.62
N THR A 75 18.41 -21.85 -1.03
CA THR A 75 17.20 -22.21 -1.78
C THR A 75 16.28 -21.00 -1.87
N MET A 76 15.68 -20.79 -3.04
CA MET A 76 14.71 -19.74 -3.29
C MET A 76 13.38 -20.33 -3.75
N GLN A 77 12.27 -19.77 -3.30
CA GLN A 77 10.94 -20.08 -3.82
C GLN A 77 10.09 -18.81 -3.87
N ILE A 78 9.27 -18.65 -4.91
CA ILE A 78 8.41 -17.47 -5.08
C ILE A 78 7.03 -17.73 -4.46
N TYR A 79 6.51 -16.73 -3.77
CA TYR A 79 5.22 -16.76 -3.10
C TYR A 79 4.37 -15.56 -3.53
N ARG A 80 3.05 -15.77 -3.62
CA ARG A 80 2.06 -14.69 -3.72
C ARG A 80 1.63 -14.27 -2.31
N ALA A 81 1.72 -12.99 -2.00
CA ALA A 81 1.31 -12.45 -0.70
C ALA A 81 -0.22 -12.38 -0.57
N GLY A 82 -0.73 -12.32 0.67
CA GLY A 82 -2.16 -12.15 0.97
C GLY A 82 -3.00 -13.42 0.83
N THR A 83 -2.51 -14.49 0.19
CA THR A 83 -3.31 -15.70 -0.04
C THR A 83 -3.42 -16.64 1.18
N LYS A 84 -2.76 -16.30 2.30
CA LYS A 84 -2.85 -17.05 3.54
C LYS A 84 -3.06 -16.08 4.70
N PRO A 85 -4.01 -16.37 5.60
CA PRO A 85 -4.27 -15.49 6.73
C PRO A 85 -3.04 -15.43 7.65
N THR A 86 -2.74 -14.23 8.12
CA THR A 86 -1.61 -14.00 9.02
C THR A 86 -2.10 -13.90 10.47
N PRO A 87 -1.55 -14.71 11.39
CA PRO A 87 -1.92 -14.60 12.79
C PRO A 87 -1.54 -13.23 13.37
N LEU A 88 -2.48 -12.61 14.07
CA LEU A 88 -2.28 -11.32 14.74
C LEU A 88 -1.11 -11.35 15.74
N LEU A 89 -0.85 -12.51 16.37
CA LEU A 89 0.22 -12.71 17.35
C LEU A 89 1.54 -13.25 16.75
N GLY A 90 1.70 -13.24 15.43
CA GLY A 90 2.96 -13.64 14.77
C GLY A 90 4.02 -12.54 14.73
N PRO A 91 5.32 -12.87 14.52
CA PRO A 91 6.38 -11.87 14.33
C PRO A 91 6.11 -10.93 13.14
N ASN A 92 6.51 -9.67 13.26
CA ASN A 92 6.26 -8.63 12.25
C ASN A 92 7.12 -8.79 10.98
N ASP A 93 8.20 -9.55 11.06
CA ASP A 93 9.20 -9.77 10.01
C ASP A 93 8.98 -11.08 9.22
N VAL A 94 7.73 -11.55 9.14
CA VAL A 94 7.35 -12.75 8.39
C VAL A 94 6.39 -12.40 7.26
N MET A 95 6.83 -12.63 6.03
CA MET A 95 5.92 -12.65 4.87
C MET A 95 5.29 -14.04 4.71
N ARG A 96 3.96 -14.07 4.55
CA ARG A 96 3.16 -15.29 4.33
C ARG A 96 2.45 -15.23 2.98
N GLY A 97 2.17 -16.41 2.45
CA GLY A 97 1.58 -16.55 1.13
C GLY A 97 1.55 -18.00 0.65
N THR A 98 1.07 -18.18 -0.57
CA THR A 98 1.06 -19.47 -1.27
C THR A 98 2.26 -19.52 -2.20
N ALA A 99 3.03 -20.61 -2.12
CA ALA A 99 4.12 -20.85 -3.06
C ALA A 99 3.54 -21.02 -4.47
N ILE A 100 4.14 -20.35 -5.44
CA ILE A 100 3.72 -20.38 -6.84
C ILE A 100 4.79 -20.97 -7.78
N THR A 101 5.93 -21.36 -7.21
CA THR A 101 7.00 -22.08 -7.90
C THR A 101 7.46 -23.25 -7.03
N GLU A 102 8.11 -24.21 -7.64
CA GLU A 102 8.96 -25.15 -6.91
C GLU A 102 10.16 -24.42 -6.27
N PRO A 103 10.77 -24.97 -5.21
CA PRO A 103 12.04 -24.51 -4.70
C PRO A 103 13.16 -24.65 -5.73
N VAL A 104 14.00 -23.64 -5.84
CA VAL A 104 15.17 -23.59 -6.74
C VAL A 104 16.43 -23.46 -5.90
N ASP A 105 17.38 -24.36 -6.11
CA ASP A 105 18.71 -24.24 -5.52
C ASP A 105 19.54 -23.18 -6.28
N LEU A 106 20.05 -22.19 -5.55
CA LEU A 106 20.88 -21.11 -6.07
C LEU A 106 22.37 -21.34 -5.76
N GLY A 107 22.70 -22.41 -5.02
CA GLY A 107 24.04 -22.75 -4.55
C GLY A 107 24.60 -21.68 -3.60
N ALA A 108 25.94 -21.61 -3.55
CA ALA A 108 26.64 -20.60 -2.75
C ALA A 108 26.43 -19.18 -3.30
N VAL A 109 26.25 -18.22 -2.39
CA VAL A 109 26.13 -16.79 -2.70
C VAL A 109 27.14 -15.99 -1.90
N SER A 110 27.59 -14.89 -2.49
CA SER A 110 28.46 -13.91 -1.85
C SER A 110 27.83 -12.53 -1.90
N ARG A 111 28.38 -11.59 -1.12
CA ARG A 111 27.97 -10.18 -1.16
C ARG A 111 28.10 -9.64 -2.59
N ASN A 112 27.08 -8.93 -3.04
CA ASN A 112 26.91 -8.36 -4.39
C ASN A 112 26.73 -9.40 -5.52
N SER A 113 26.72 -10.70 -5.21
CA SER A 113 26.38 -11.70 -6.22
C SER A 113 24.93 -11.51 -6.68
N THR A 114 24.69 -11.72 -7.98
CA THR A 114 23.36 -11.59 -8.59
C THR A 114 22.88 -12.95 -9.06
N ARG A 115 21.57 -13.19 -8.95
CA ARG A 115 20.85 -14.28 -9.61
C ARG A 115 19.78 -13.71 -10.53
N LYS A 116 19.64 -14.33 -11.70
CA LYS A 116 18.54 -14.06 -12.64
C LYS A 116 17.35 -14.89 -12.21
N VAL A 117 16.19 -14.27 -12.08
CA VAL A 117 14.94 -14.93 -11.69
C VAL A 117 13.94 -14.72 -12.81
N ALA A 118 13.45 -15.81 -13.41
CA ALA A 118 12.39 -15.72 -14.40
C ALA A 118 11.08 -15.36 -13.70
N ILE A 119 10.44 -14.27 -14.15
CA ILE A 119 9.11 -13.89 -13.71
C ILE A 119 8.10 -14.59 -14.61
N GLY A 120 7.30 -15.50 -14.02
CA GLY A 120 6.32 -16.26 -14.76
C GLY A 120 5.17 -15.40 -15.29
N THR A 121 4.27 -16.04 -16.04
CA THR A 121 3.04 -15.42 -16.54
C THR A 121 1.92 -15.45 -15.50
N TRP A 122 2.24 -15.10 -14.25
CA TRP A 122 1.30 -15.13 -13.14
C TRP A 122 0.34 -13.93 -13.18
N ALA A 123 -0.78 -14.03 -12.48
CA ALA A 123 -1.69 -12.91 -12.30
C ALA A 123 -1.01 -11.75 -11.56
N SER A 124 -1.47 -10.52 -11.81
CA SER A 124 -0.95 -9.35 -11.11
C SER A 124 -1.16 -9.48 -9.60
N GLY A 125 -0.23 -8.94 -8.81
CA GLY A 125 -0.22 -9.11 -7.35
C GLY A 125 1.08 -8.65 -6.70
N VAL A 126 1.12 -8.71 -5.38
CA VAL A 126 2.37 -8.59 -4.60
C VAL A 126 2.96 -9.98 -4.39
N TYR A 127 4.23 -10.13 -4.73
CA TYR A 127 4.97 -11.38 -4.64
C TYR A 127 6.23 -11.19 -3.81
N PHE A 128 6.82 -12.29 -3.35
CA PHE A 128 8.12 -12.26 -2.71
C PHE A 128 8.91 -13.54 -2.97
N ALA A 129 10.23 -13.41 -3.09
CA ALA A 129 11.13 -14.55 -3.01
C ALA A 129 11.40 -14.85 -1.54
N LYS A 130 11.10 -16.08 -1.09
CA LYS A 130 11.56 -16.60 0.20
C LYS A 130 12.89 -17.31 -0.01
N LEU A 131 13.86 -16.95 0.81
CA LEU A 131 15.22 -17.47 0.80
C LEU A 131 15.46 -18.28 2.06
N THR A 132 16.04 -19.46 1.92
CA THR A 132 16.46 -20.32 3.05
C THR A 132 17.90 -20.73 2.88
N ALA A 133 18.68 -20.66 3.95
CA ALA A 133 20.09 -21.04 3.96
C ALA A 133 20.44 -21.80 5.26
N PRO A 134 21.59 -22.51 5.29
CA PRO A 134 22.04 -23.25 6.48
C PRO A 134 22.07 -22.40 7.76
N GLY A 135 21.90 -23.05 8.91
CA GLY A 135 21.79 -22.39 10.22
C GLY A 135 20.42 -21.76 10.48
N GLY A 136 19.37 -22.19 9.78
CA GLY A 136 18.02 -21.67 9.95
C GLY A 136 17.81 -20.26 9.40
N ARG A 137 18.68 -19.83 8.49
CA ARG A 137 18.68 -18.49 7.91
C ARG A 137 17.50 -18.30 6.96
N ILE A 138 16.74 -17.21 7.15
CA ILE A 138 15.57 -16.88 6.31
C ILE A 138 15.66 -15.45 5.81
N GLY A 139 15.26 -15.22 4.56
CA GLY A 139 15.04 -13.89 4.01
C GLY A 139 13.86 -13.82 3.05
N TYR A 140 13.41 -12.61 2.78
CA TYR A 140 12.33 -12.24 1.89
C TYR A 140 12.79 -11.12 0.97
N ALA A 141 12.40 -11.18 -0.30
CA ALA A 141 12.60 -10.10 -1.25
C ALA A 141 11.27 -9.84 -1.98
N PRO A 142 10.47 -8.85 -1.54
CA PRO A 142 9.19 -8.54 -2.15
C PRO A 142 9.35 -7.79 -3.49
N PHE A 143 8.36 -7.94 -4.36
CA PHE A 143 8.20 -7.18 -5.58
C PHE A 143 6.73 -7.14 -6.00
N VAL A 144 6.36 -6.13 -6.79
CA VAL A 144 5.05 -6.06 -7.44
C VAL A 144 5.15 -6.74 -8.81
N LEU A 145 4.18 -7.59 -9.13
CA LEU A 145 3.98 -8.07 -10.49
C LEU A 145 2.88 -7.23 -11.15
N ALA A 146 3.30 -6.28 -11.98
CA ALA A 146 2.41 -5.45 -12.78
C ALA A 146 1.60 -6.31 -13.78
N PRO A 147 0.41 -5.86 -14.21
CA PRO A 147 -0.36 -6.58 -15.22
C PRO A 147 0.37 -6.56 -16.57
N ARG A 148 0.11 -7.57 -17.41
CA ARG A 148 0.68 -7.65 -18.77
C ARG A 148 0.38 -6.38 -19.57
N SER A 149 -0.84 -5.88 -19.46
CA SER A 149 -1.32 -4.59 -19.95
C SER A 149 -2.20 -3.96 -18.90
N LEU A 150 -2.21 -2.63 -18.79
CA LEU A 150 -3.10 -1.95 -17.84
C LEU A 150 -4.57 -2.24 -18.18
N GLY A 151 -5.38 -2.47 -17.15
CA GLY A 151 -6.82 -2.67 -17.28
C GLY A 151 -7.22 -4.12 -17.53
N VAL A 152 -6.37 -5.10 -17.14
CA VAL A 152 -6.78 -6.51 -17.09
C VAL A 152 -7.96 -6.65 -16.13
N HIS A 153 -7.88 -5.96 -14.98
CA HIS A 153 -9.03 -5.64 -14.14
C HIS A 153 -9.40 -4.15 -14.21
N LYS A 154 -10.65 -3.82 -13.88
CA LYS A 154 -11.14 -2.42 -13.82
C LYS A 154 -10.77 -1.70 -12.52
N VAL A 155 -10.10 -2.38 -11.60
CA VAL A 155 -9.57 -1.85 -10.35
C VAL A 155 -8.06 -1.94 -10.39
N ALA A 156 -7.38 -0.85 -10.05
CA ALA A 156 -5.95 -0.86 -9.76
C ALA A 156 -5.71 -0.68 -8.25
N VAL A 157 -4.74 -1.40 -7.71
CA VAL A 157 -4.19 -1.21 -6.36
C VAL A 157 -2.76 -0.70 -6.52
N VAL A 158 -2.46 0.44 -5.92
CA VAL A 158 -1.12 1.04 -5.93
C VAL A 158 -0.43 0.70 -4.62
N ILE A 159 0.73 0.07 -4.70
CA ILE A 159 1.53 -0.34 -3.55
C ILE A 159 2.59 0.74 -3.27
N PRO A 160 2.69 1.27 -2.03
CA PRO A 160 3.50 2.43 -1.67
C PRO A 160 5.00 2.06 -1.52
N THR A 161 5.58 1.56 -2.59
CA THR A 161 6.97 1.08 -2.68
C THR A 161 8.01 2.16 -2.36
N GLN A 162 7.71 3.44 -2.64
CA GLN A 162 8.54 4.59 -2.27
C GLN A 162 8.52 4.81 -0.76
N THR A 163 7.34 4.75 -0.14
CA THR A 163 7.20 4.87 1.31
C THR A 163 7.88 3.72 2.05
N TRP A 164 7.75 2.49 1.57
CA TRP A 164 8.48 1.35 2.15
C TRP A 164 9.99 1.61 2.25
N GLN A 165 10.58 2.21 1.21
CA GLN A 165 12.01 2.52 1.19
C GLN A 165 12.37 3.82 1.92
N ALA A 166 11.42 4.76 2.05
CA ALA A 166 11.57 5.92 2.92
C ALA A 166 11.77 5.46 4.37
N TYR A 167 10.98 4.51 4.86
CA TYR A 167 11.08 4.01 6.23
C TYR A 167 12.10 2.87 6.41
N ASN A 168 12.90 2.57 5.39
CA ASN A 168 13.92 1.52 5.47
C ASN A 168 15.25 2.08 6.02
N PHE A 169 15.48 1.87 7.32
CA PHE A 169 16.69 2.30 8.04
C PHE A 169 17.96 1.51 7.71
N ARG A 170 17.90 0.61 6.73
CA ARG A 170 19.07 -0.15 6.32
C ARG A 170 20.20 0.77 5.85
N ASP A 171 21.35 0.61 6.49
CA ASP A 171 22.64 1.03 5.99
C ASP A 171 23.13 0.01 4.94
N SER A 172 23.12 0.39 3.66
CA SER A 172 23.61 -0.49 2.58
C SER A 172 25.04 -0.19 2.16
N ASN A 173 25.60 0.96 2.55
CA ASN A 173 26.95 1.37 2.20
C ASN A 173 27.97 1.04 3.30
N GLY A 174 27.50 0.70 4.51
CA GLY A 174 28.32 0.31 5.65
C GLY A 174 28.96 1.50 6.39
N ASP A 175 28.44 2.72 6.20
CA ASP A 175 28.98 3.93 6.84
C ASP A 175 28.51 4.13 8.30
N GLY A 176 27.65 3.24 8.80
CA GLY A 176 27.10 3.29 10.16
C GLY A 176 25.79 4.06 10.26
N HIS A 177 25.27 4.63 9.16
CA HIS A 177 24.04 5.39 9.12
C HIS A 177 23.03 4.78 8.13
N GLY A 178 21.75 4.79 8.49
CA GLY A 178 20.70 4.31 7.60
C GLY A 178 20.59 5.16 6.32
N ASP A 179 20.41 4.53 5.16
CA ASP A 179 20.25 5.21 3.87
C ASP A 179 18.82 5.79 3.70
N THR A 180 18.37 6.60 4.67
CA THR A 180 17.05 7.22 4.76
C THR A 180 17.09 8.60 5.42
N TRP A 181 16.14 9.47 5.07
CA TRP A 181 15.92 10.78 5.70
C TRP A 181 15.71 10.71 7.21
N TYR A 182 15.26 9.57 7.72
CA TYR A 182 14.95 9.40 9.14
C TYR A 182 16.15 8.94 9.97
N ALA A 183 17.29 8.62 9.35
CA ALA A 183 18.48 8.15 10.06
C ALA A 183 19.31 9.28 10.70
N GLY A 184 19.11 10.53 10.27
CA GLY A 184 19.81 11.67 10.84
C GLY A 184 19.49 12.98 10.11
N TRP A 185 19.74 14.10 10.77
CA TRP A 185 19.43 15.45 10.28
C TRP A 185 20.17 15.84 9.00
N ASN A 186 21.34 15.22 8.74
CA ASN A 186 22.15 15.43 7.53
C ASN A 186 21.78 14.51 6.36
N GLN A 187 20.82 13.59 6.53
CA GLN A 187 20.41 12.71 5.43
C GLN A 187 19.26 13.31 4.63
N HIS A 188 19.58 13.73 3.41
CA HIS A 188 18.63 14.34 2.48
C HIS A 188 18.14 13.38 1.38
N THR A 189 18.64 12.14 1.39
CA THR A 189 18.28 11.13 0.41
C THR A 189 17.81 9.84 1.07
N ALA A 190 16.94 9.12 0.37
CA ALA A 190 16.68 7.72 0.61
C ALA A 190 16.95 6.95 -0.69
N ARG A 191 17.33 5.68 -0.59
CA ARG A 191 17.59 4.84 -1.78
C ARG A 191 16.35 4.03 -2.18
N LEU A 192 16.39 3.37 -3.32
CA LEU A 192 15.37 2.42 -3.82
C LEU A 192 16.09 1.14 -4.28
N GLY A 193 15.35 0.04 -4.46
CA GLY A 193 15.92 -1.20 -5.00
C GLY A 193 16.97 -1.86 -4.10
N ARG A 194 16.91 -1.59 -2.79
CA ARG A 194 17.76 -2.21 -1.76
C ARG A 194 16.92 -3.13 -0.86
N PRO A 195 17.53 -4.09 -0.15
CA PRO A 195 16.75 -4.96 0.71
C PRO A 195 16.32 -4.24 1.98
N PHE A 196 15.25 -4.73 2.59
CA PHE A 196 14.77 -4.20 3.86
C PHE A 196 15.58 -4.79 5.03
N LEU A 197 15.45 -4.17 6.20
CA LEU A 197 15.84 -4.78 7.48
C LEU A 197 14.93 -5.99 7.79
N HIS A 198 15.16 -6.65 8.94
CA HIS A 198 14.24 -7.66 9.49
C HIS A 198 13.83 -8.74 8.47
N ARG A 199 14.82 -9.54 8.05
CA ARG A 199 14.68 -10.57 7.01
C ARG A 199 14.24 -10.06 5.63
N GLY A 200 14.23 -8.76 5.36
CA GLY A 200 13.84 -8.22 4.06
C GLY A 200 12.33 -7.99 3.91
N THR A 201 11.61 -7.91 5.04
CA THR A 201 10.19 -7.54 5.07
C THR A 201 10.03 -6.01 5.04
N PRO A 202 9.11 -5.44 4.25
CA PRO A 202 8.87 -4.00 4.27
C PRO A 202 8.45 -3.49 5.67
N PRO A 203 8.82 -2.26 6.05
CA PRO A 203 8.34 -1.64 7.30
C PRO A 203 6.81 -1.66 7.37
N HIS A 204 6.26 -2.00 8.54
CA HIS A 204 4.80 -2.06 8.81
C HIS A 204 3.99 -2.97 7.86
N TRP A 205 4.64 -3.90 7.15
CA TRP A 205 3.98 -4.82 6.21
C TRP A 205 2.74 -5.52 6.78
N LYS A 206 2.86 -6.07 8.00
CA LYS A 206 1.79 -6.86 8.65
C LYS A 206 0.59 -6.00 9.04
N SER A 207 0.81 -4.74 9.42
CA SER A 207 -0.25 -3.85 9.92
C SER A 207 -0.88 -2.97 8.85
N ASN A 208 -0.14 -2.66 7.77
CA ASN A 208 -0.60 -1.74 6.75
C ASN A 208 -1.06 -2.46 5.47
N ASP A 209 -0.13 -3.07 4.72
CA ASP A 209 -0.41 -3.61 3.38
C ASP A 209 -1.12 -4.97 3.43
N LEU A 210 -0.66 -5.87 4.30
CA LEU A 210 -1.09 -7.27 4.32
C LEU A 210 -2.60 -7.46 4.59
N PRO A 211 -3.25 -6.76 5.54
CA PRO A 211 -4.68 -6.95 5.80
C PRO A 211 -5.56 -6.67 4.57
N PHE A 212 -5.21 -5.64 3.79
CA PHE A 212 -5.92 -5.35 2.54
C PHE A 212 -5.71 -6.44 1.49
N LEU A 213 -4.47 -6.92 1.33
CA LEU A 213 -4.17 -8.01 0.39
C LEU A 213 -4.91 -9.29 0.75
N GLU A 214 -4.93 -9.66 2.04
CA GLU A 214 -5.69 -10.81 2.54
C GLU A 214 -7.19 -10.66 2.30
N TRP A 215 -7.75 -9.46 2.51
CA TRP A 215 -9.15 -9.18 2.22
C TRP A 215 -9.49 -9.31 0.73
N VAL A 216 -8.64 -8.79 -0.16
CA VAL A 216 -8.84 -8.92 -1.62
C VAL A 216 -8.83 -10.39 -2.05
N GLU A 217 -7.86 -11.16 -1.57
CA GLU A 217 -7.72 -12.59 -1.90
C GLU A 217 -8.87 -13.42 -1.32
N ALA A 218 -9.24 -13.20 -0.05
CA ALA A 218 -10.31 -13.95 0.62
C ALA A 218 -11.70 -13.73 -0.04
N ASN A 219 -11.92 -12.56 -0.64
CA ASN A 219 -13.16 -12.24 -1.34
C ASN A 219 -13.09 -12.49 -2.86
N GLY A 220 -11.94 -12.92 -3.39
CA GLY A 220 -11.77 -13.19 -4.81
C GLY A 220 -11.89 -11.96 -5.71
N TYR A 221 -11.58 -10.75 -5.20
CA TYR A 221 -11.65 -9.54 -6.00
C TYR A 221 -10.51 -9.46 -7.01
N GLY A 222 -10.85 -9.26 -8.29
CA GLY A 222 -9.87 -9.05 -9.35
C GLY A 222 -9.35 -7.61 -9.40
N ALA A 223 -8.03 -7.44 -9.23
CA ALA A 223 -7.37 -6.14 -9.33
C ALA A 223 -6.00 -6.25 -10.03
N ASP A 224 -5.63 -5.19 -10.74
CA ASP A 224 -4.26 -4.98 -11.22
C ASP A 224 -3.45 -4.32 -10.09
N TYR A 225 -2.24 -4.80 -9.83
CA TYR A 225 -1.34 -4.23 -8.84
C TYR A 225 -0.23 -3.44 -9.54
N LEU A 226 0.01 -2.23 -9.06
CA LEU A 226 1.01 -1.31 -9.59
C LEU A 226 1.94 -0.89 -8.46
N ALA A 227 3.25 -0.85 -8.72
CA ALA A 227 4.14 -0.05 -7.88
C ALA A 227 4.04 1.43 -8.24
N ASP A 228 4.63 2.29 -7.44
CA ASP A 228 4.64 3.74 -7.70
C ASP A 228 5.27 4.07 -9.05
N SER A 229 6.38 3.42 -9.41
CA SER A 229 7.00 3.62 -10.72
C SER A 229 6.14 3.14 -11.88
N ASP A 230 5.28 2.13 -11.69
CA ASP A 230 4.33 1.73 -12.72
C ASP A 230 3.28 2.83 -12.92
N LEU A 231 2.73 3.37 -11.83
CA LEU A 231 1.79 4.50 -11.87
C LEU A 231 2.44 5.73 -12.52
N GLY A 232 3.66 6.09 -12.11
CA GLY A 232 4.43 7.19 -12.67
C GLY A 232 4.76 7.02 -14.16
N SER A 233 4.86 5.78 -14.63
CA SER A 233 5.09 5.48 -16.05
C SER A 233 3.85 5.66 -16.94
N VAL A 234 2.65 5.79 -16.36
CA VAL A 234 1.42 5.97 -17.15
C VAL A 234 1.48 7.30 -17.89
N ARG A 235 1.22 7.28 -19.20
CA ARG A 235 1.40 8.46 -20.08
C ARG A 235 0.47 9.62 -19.77
N THR A 236 -0.78 9.37 -19.42
CA THR A 236 -1.78 10.42 -19.16
C THR A 236 -2.85 9.92 -18.20
N GLY A 237 -3.51 10.85 -17.48
CA GLY A 237 -4.70 10.52 -16.69
C GLY A 237 -5.84 9.93 -17.54
N ALA A 238 -5.94 10.29 -18.82
CA ALA A 238 -6.90 9.69 -19.74
C ALA A 238 -6.64 8.20 -19.99
N ARG A 239 -5.36 7.81 -20.16
CA ARG A 239 -4.97 6.40 -20.29
C ARG A 239 -5.25 5.63 -19.00
N LEU A 240 -4.96 6.23 -17.84
CA LEU A 240 -5.29 5.61 -16.56
C LEU A 240 -6.80 5.41 -16.41
N ARG A 241 -7.61 6.42 -16.76
CA ARG A 241 -9.07 6.36 -16.68
C ARG A 241 -9.69 5.38 -17.68
N ALA A 242 -9.10 5.21 -18.85
CA ALA A 242 -9.53 4.21 -19.83
C ALA A 242 -9.30 2.78 -19.32
N ALA A 243 -8.19 2.56 -18.60
CA ALA A 243 -7.85 1.26 -18.02
C ALA A 243 -8.71 0.95 -16.79
N TYR A 244 -8.83 1.90 -15.86
CA TYR A 244 -9.39 1.67 -14.52
C TYR A 244 -10.60 2.57 -14.22
N ARG A 245 -11.62 1.96 -13.59
CA ARG A 245 -12.74 2.66 -12.98
C ARG A 245 -12.41 3.16 -11.58
N LEU A 246 -11.59 2.39 -10.86
CA LEU A 246 -11.19 2.64 -9.48
C LEU A 246 -9.68 2.45 -9.34
N VAL A 247 -9.02 3.36 -8.63
CA VAL A 247 -7.64 3.21 -8.15
C VAL A 247 -7.66 3.28 -6.62
N VAL A 248 -7.09 2.27 -5.98
CA VAL A 248 -7.04 2.10 -4.53
C VAL A 248 -5.61 2.28 -4.05
N PHE A 249 -5.44 3.11 -3.03
CA PHE A 249 -4.22 3.25 -2.23
C PHE A 249 -4.50 2.59 -0.88
N PRO A 250 -4.09 1.32 -0.69
CA PRO A 250 -4.53 0.50 0.42
C PRO A 250 -3.79 0.79 1.72
N SER A 251 -2.69 1.53 1.63
CA SER A 251 -1.70 1.73 2.68
C SER A 251 -1.09 3.14 2.51
N HIS A 252 -0.07 3.42 3.33
CA HIS A 252 0.53 4.73 3.55
C HIS A 252 1.30 5.29 2.33
N GLU A 253 0.58 5.98 1.45
CA GLU A 253 1.10 6.59 0.21
C GLU A 253 1.67 8.00 0.47
N GLU A 254 2.64 8.13 1.38
CA GLU A 254 3.15 9.43 1.84
C GLU A 254 4.03 10.17 0.80
N TYR A 255 4.81 9.42 0.02
CA TYR A 255 5.90 9.95 -0.82
C TYR A 255 5.63 9.76 -2.30
N VAL A 256 5.31 10.86 -3.00
CA VAL A 256 4.96 10.80 -4.43
C VAL A 256 5.76 11.77 -5.28
N THR A 257 6.07 11.35 -6.50
CA THR A 257 6.68 12.22 -7.50
C THR A 257 5.67 13.20 -8.08
N THR A 258 6.13 14.27 -8.72
CA THR A 258 5.24 15.18 -9.44
C THR A 258 4.45 14.49 -10.54
N ARG A 259 5.09 13.53 -11.19
CA ARG A 259 4.46 12.76 -12.25
C ARG A 259 3.29 11.92 -11.73
N GLU A 260 3.47 11.21 -10.61
CA GLU A 260 2.41 10.44 -9.97
C GLU A 260 1.25 11.34 -9.52
N TYR A 261 1.54 12.44 -8.83
CA TYR A 261 0.51 13.40 -8.41
C TYR A 261 -0.30 13.91 -9.61
N ASP A 262 0.38 14.35 -10.68
CA ASP A 262 -0.27 14.88 -11.89
C ASP A 262 -1.19 13.85 -12.55
N ILE A 263 -0.74 12.60 -12.66
CA ILE A 263 -1.52 11.51 -13.25
C ILE A 263 -2.78 11.23 -12.43
N VAL A 264 -2.64 11.11 -11.10
CA VAL A 264 -3.76 10.81 -10.20
C VAL A 264 -4.78 11.96 -10.18
N SER A 265 -4.29 13.21 -10.14
CA SER A 265 -5.13 14.41 -10.28
C SER A 265 -5.89 14.41 -11.60
N ALA A 266 -5.19 14.14 -12.70
CA ALA A 266 -5.75 14.11 -14.04
C ALA A 266 -6.75 12.95 -14.24
N TYR A 267 -6.54 11.82 -13.58
CA TYR A 267 -7.45 10.67 -13.56
C TYR A 267 -8.76 11.01 -12.82
N ARG A 268 -8.64 11.56 -11.60
CA ARG A 268 -9.81 11.99 -10.80
C ARG A 268 -10.62 13.05 -11.53
N ASN A 269 -9.96 14.06 -12.10
CA ASN A 269 -10.62 15.14 -12.84
C ASN A 269 -11.35 14.65 -14.11
N ARG A 270 -11.13 13.39 -14.53
CA ARG A 270 -11.84 12.72 -15.63
C ARG A 270 -12.93 11.76 -15.14
N GLY A 271 -13.35 11.88 -13.88
CA GLY A 271 -14.37 11.00 -13.29
C GLY A 271 -13.84 9.60 -12.98
N GLY A 272 -12.56 9.48 -12.63
CA GLY A 272 -12.00 8.27 -12.02
C GLY A 272 -12.28 8.23 -10.52
N HIS A 273 -12.57 7.05 -9.98
CA HIS A 273 -12.78 6.87 -8.54
C HIS A 273 -11.47 6.57 -7.83
N LEU A 274 -11.28 7.17 -6.64
CA LEU A 274 -10.12 6.99 -5.77
C LEU A 274 -10.59 6.48 -4.41
N ILE A 275 -9.85 5.54 -3.84
CA ILE A 275 -9.97 5.13 -2.43
C ILE A 275 -8.60 5.24 -1.78
N PHE A 276 -8.55 5.87 -0.61
CA PHE A 276 -7.39 5.93 0.27
C PHE A 276 -7.78 5.29 1.60
N LEU A 277 -7.01 4.29 2.05
CA LEU A 277 -7.32 3.53 3.27
C LEU A 277 -6.34 3.82 4.42
N SER A 278 -5.64 4.95 4.36
CA SER A 278 -4.72 5.41 5.39
C SER A 278 -4.78 6.94 5.54
N ALA A 279 -4.04 7.47 6.51
CA ALA A 279 -3.79 8.89 6.66
C ALA A 279 -2.42 9.28 6.05
N ASN A 280 -2.15 10.58 5.99
CA ASN A 280 -0.89 11.18 5.57
C ASN A 280 -0.48 10.80 4.14
N ASN A 281 -1.49 10.62 3.29
CA ASN A 281 -1.31 10.32 1.88
C ASN A 281 -0.93 11.58 1.10
N PHE A 282 -0.05 11.41 0.11
CA PHE A 282 0.41 12.46 -0.80
C PHE A 282 1.00 13.66 -0.05
N PHE A 283 1.64 13.43 1.10
CA PHE A 283 2.15 14.48 1.98
C PHE A 283 3.39 15.16 1.39
N TRP A 284 4.37 14.37 0.95
CA TRP A 284 5.65 14.87 0.46
C TRP A 284 5.83 14.73 -1.05
N ARG A 285 6.34 15.80 -1.67
CA ARG A 285 6.91 15.72 -3.01
C ARG A 285 8.32 15.17 -2.95
N ILE A 286 8.59 14.16 -3.77
CA ILE A 286 9.94 13.64 -3.99
C ILE A 286 10.43 13.87 -5.42
N VAL A 287 11.75 13.95 -5.58
CA VAL A 287 12.45 13.89 -6.87
C VAL A 287 13.28 12.62 -6.91
N ARG A 288 13.22 11.89 -8.03
CA ARG A 288 13.98 10.66 -8.24
C ARG A 288 15.08 10.87 -9.27
N GLN A 289 16.28 10.41 -8.95
CA GLN A 289 17.42 10.29 -9.86
C GLN A 289 17.97 8.87 -9.75
N GLY A 290 17.67 8.04 -10.75
CA GLY A 290 17.92 6.61 -10.68
C GLY A 290 17.21 5.97 -9.47
N ASN A 291 17.99 5.33 -8.61
CA ASN A 291 17.50 4.70 -7.37
C ASN A 291 17.64 5.60 -6.14
N VAL A 292 17.90 6.90 -6.31
CA VAL A 292 17.98 7.85 -5.20
C VAL A 292 16.75 8.74 -5.24
N MET A 293 16.13 8.94 -4.08
CA MET A 293 15.02 9.86 -3.92
C MET A 293 15.33 10.95 -2.89
N THR A 294 15.00 12.18 -3.24
CA THR A 294 15.17 13.37 -2.41
C THR A 294 13.81 13.92 -2.05
N ARG A 295 13.53 14.04 -0.75
CA ARG A 295 12.34 14.71 -0.22
C ARG A 295 12.52 16.21 -0.38
N THR A 296 11.53 16.87 -0.98
CA THR A 296 11.64 18.31 -1.30
C THR A 296 10.76 19.14 -0.38
N ARG A 297 9.48 19.25 -0.69
CA ARG A 297 8.52 20.07 0.07
C ARG A 297 7.20 19.32 0.22
N ARG A 298 6.41 19.71 1.21
CA ARG A 298 5.03 19.22 1.32
C ARG A 298 4.22 19.75 0.15
N TRP A 299 3.30 18.94 -0.36
CA TRP A 299 2.50 19.31 -1.52
C TRP A 299 1.66 20.57 -1.30
N ARG A 300 1.11 20.76 -0.09
CA ARG A 300 0.41 21.99 0.31
C ARG A 300 1.25 23.27 0.22
N GLU A 301 2.56 23.19 0.47
CA GLU A 301 3.45 24.36 0.34
C GLU A 301 3.72 24.76 -1.11
N LEU A 302 3.41 23.86 -2.06
CA LEU A 302 3.50 24.09 -3.49
C LEU A 302 2.16 24.53 -4.10
N GLY A 303 1.18 24.90 -3.25
CA GLY A 303 -0.16 25.28 -3.69
C GLY A 303 -1.02 24.10 -4.15
N ARG A 304 -0.63 22.86 -3.80
CA ARG A 304 -1.30 21.62 -4.22
C ARG A 304 -1.63 20.74 -3.00
N PRO A 305 -2.41 21.25 -2.02
CA PRO A 305 -2.68 20.52 -0.79
C PRO A 305 -3.35 19.17 -1.04
N GLU A 306 -3.05 18.23 -0.16
CA GLU A 306 -3.53 16.86 -0.13
C GLU A 306 -5.06 16.87 -0.16
N ALA A 307 -5.69 17.68 0.69
CA ALA A 307 -7.15 17.84 0.73
C ALA A 307 -7.76 18.24 -0.62
N ALA A 308 -7.07 19.03 -1.44
CA ALA A 308 -7.58 19.39 -2.76
C ALA A 308 -7.56 18.23 -3.74
N LEU A 309 -6.75 17.19 -3.52
CA LEU A 309 -6.72 15.96 -4.31
C LEU A 309 -7.60 14.86 -3.71
N ILE A 310 -7.38 14.53 -2.43
CA ILE A 310 -7.91 13.33 -1.76
C ILE A 310 -9.07 13.63 -0.80
N GLY A 311 -9.41 14.90 -0.58
CA GLY A 311 -10.54 15.33 0.26
C GLY A 311 -10.19 15.62 1.72
N VAL A 312 -9.10 15.07 2.24
CA VAL A 312 -8.60 15.29 3.60
C VAL A 312 -7.10 15.60 3.58
N GLU A 313 -6.59 16.18 4.67
CA GLU A 313 -5.20 16.57 4.81
C GLU A 313 -4.67 16.21 6.20
N TYR A 314 -3.44 15.70 6.25
CA TYR A 314 -2.74 15.39 7.49
C TYR A 314 -2.63 16.59 8.42
N PHE A 315 -2.95 16.35 9.71
CA PHE A 315 -2.87 17.36 10.75
C PHE A 315 -2.23 16.89 12.06
N ARG A 316 -2.15 15.58 12.36
CA ARG A 316 -1.55 15.08 13.60
C ARG A 316 -1.06 13.63 13.54
N ASN A 317 -0.09 13.33 14.39
CA ASN A 317 0.47 12.01 14.65
C ASN A 317 0.90 11.98 16.12
N ASP A 318 0.46 10.98 16.88
CA ASP A 318 0.89 10.72 18.27
C ASP A 318 1.67 9.40 18.41
N ARG A 319 2.06 8.82 17.27
CA ARG A 319 2.73 7.52 17.12
C ARG A 319 1.89 6.35 17.60
N GLY A 320 0.57 6.50 17.54
CA GLY A 320 -0.39 5.48 17.96
C GLY A 320 -0.47 5.31 19.47
N GLN A 321 -0.04 6.32 20.25
CA GLN A 321 -0.20 6.33 21.71
C GLN A 321 -1.66 6.19 22.11
N ARG A 322 -2.56 6.84 21.35
CA ARG A 322 -3.99 6.68 21.48
C ARG A 322 -4.58 6.13 20.20
N ARG A 323 -5.43 5.12 20.34
CA ARG A 323 -6.18 4.55 19.23
C ARG A 323 -7.60 4.28 19.69
N GLU A 324 -8.55 4.78 18.92
CA GLU A 324 -9.98 4.72 19.22
C GLU A 324 -10.73 4.30 17.95
N PRO A 325 -11.93 3.74 18.08
CA PRO A 325 -12.73 3.36 16.94
C PRO A 325 -13.28 4.59 16.21
N TRP A 326 -13.49 4.42 14.90
CA TRP A 326 -14.22 5.37 14.10
C TRP A 326 -15.70 5.34 14.47
N VAL A 327 -16.29 6.51 14.70
CA VAL A 327 -17.71 6.68 15.00
C VAL A 327 -18.41 7.16 13.73
N LEU A 328 -19.36 6.38 13.22
CA LEU A 328 -20.12 6.75 12.03
C LEU A 328 -21.00 7.97 12.29
N ARG A 329 -21.04 8.90 11.33
CA ARG A 329 -21.86 10.10 11.35
C ARG A 329 -23.06 9.96 10.43
N ALA A 330 -24.13 10.65 10.79
CA ALA A 330 -25.24 10.88 9.87
C ALA A 330 -24.75 11.71 8.68
N SER A 331 -24.97 11.18 7.48
CA SER A 331 -24.55 11.72 6.20
C SER A 331 -25.54 11.30 5.12
N SER A 332 -25.75 12.17 4.13
CA SER A 332 -26.56 11.87 2.94
C SER A 332 -26.02 10.71 2.08
N THR A 333 -24.83 10.19 2.41
CA THR A 333 -24.22 9.04 1.73
C THR A 333 -24.44 7.72 2.47
N ASN A 334 -24.95 7.73 3.71
CA ASN A 334 -25.04 6.51 4.51
C ASN A 334 -25.90 5.43 3.83
N ASP A 335 -27.00 5.80 3.17
CA ASP A 335 -27.94 4.85 2.56
C ASP A 335 -27.26 3.88 1.58
N TRP A 336 -26.41 4.40 0.69
CA TRP A 336 -25.72 3.57 -0.29
C TRP A 336 -24.38 3.03 0.24
N LEU A 337 -23.65 3.81 1.04
CA LEU A 337 -22.32 3.44 1.53
C LEU A 337 -22.39 2.32 2.59
N LEU A 338 -23.41 2.36 3.45
CA LEU A 338 -23.61 1.39 4.53
C LEU A 338 -24.63 0.31 4.17
N SER A 339 -25.17 0.33 2.95
CA SER A 339 -26.17 -0.65 2.50
C SER A 339 -25.70 -2.09 2.72
N GLY A 340 -26.50 -2.89 3.42
CA GLY A 340 -26.21 -4.31 3.69
C GLY A 340 -25.14 -4.57 4.75
N SER A 341 -24.56 -3.54 5.37
CA SER A 341 -23.53 -3.71 6.41
C SER A 341 -24.09 -3.92 7.81
N GLY A 342 -25.35 -3.55 8.06
CA GLY A 342 -25.93 -3.47 9.41
C GLY A 342 -25.40 -2.30 10.25
N LEU A 343 -24.56 -1.43 9.69
CA LEU A 343 -24.03 -0.24 10.35
C LEU A 343 -24.96 0.96 10.17
N ALA A 344 -24.96 1.84 11.17
CA ALA A 344 -25.75 3.07 11.20
C ALA A 344 -24.95 4.22 11.84
N PRO A 345 -25.39 5.48 11.71
CA PRO A 345 -24.82 6.57 12.50
C PRO A 345 -24.74 6.22 13.99
N GLY A 346 -23.59 6.48 14.61
CA GLY A 346 -23.25 6.08 15.98
C GLY A 346 -22.55 4.73 16.11
N SER A 347 -22.59 3.86 15.08
CA SER A 347 -21.80 2.62 15.08
C SER A 347 -20.31 2.92 15.21
N ARG A 348 -19.61 2.07 15.96
CA ARG A 348 -18.17 2.14 16.18
C ARG A 348 -17.49 1.04 15.34
N ILE A 349 -16.53 1.40 14.49
CA ILE A 349 -15.83 0.46 13.60
C ILE A 349 -14.32 0.62 13.69
N SER A 350 -13.59 -0.50 13.61
CA SER A 350 -12.12 -0.52 13.55
C SER A 350 -11.44 0.22 14.71
N SER A 351 -10.14 0.47 14.57
CA SER A 351 -9.39 1.35 15.45
C SER A 351 -8.32 2.10 14.66
N GLY A 352 -8.46 3.42 14.59
CA GLY A 352 -7.50 4.32 13.96
C GLY A 352 -6.68 5.10 14.99
N GLY A 353 -5.71 5.89 14.54
CA GLY A 353 -5.09 6.89 15.40
C GLY A 353 -3.58 7.04 15.38
N VAL A 354 -2.85 6.27 14.57
CA VAL A 354 -1.40 6.53 14.40
C VAL A 354 -1.17 7.90 13.77
N GLU A 355 -1.92 8.19 12.72
CA GLU A 355 -1.94 9.48 12.03
C GLU A 355 -3.39 9.87 11.73
N GLY A 356 -3.64 11.17 11.73
CA GLY A 356 -4.95 11.74 11.47
C GLY A 356 -4.92 12.74 10.32
N ASP A 357 -5.85 12.53 9.40
CA ASP A 357 -6.22 13.50 8.38
C ASP A 357 -7.58 14.11 8.75
N ARG A 358 -7.86 15.30 8.24
CA ARG A 358 -9.17 15.94 8.37
C ARG A 358 -9.50 16.80 7.16
N ILE A 359 -10.75 17.16 6.99
CA ILE A 359 -11.13 18.12 5.94
C ILE A 359 -10.49 19.50 6.21
N THR A 360 -10.25 20.25 5.15
CA THR A 360 -9.76 21.63 5.23
C THR A 360 -10.52 22.52 4.26
N LYS A 361 -10.23 23.83 4.27
CA LYS A 361 -10.77 24.77 3.27
C LYS A 361 -10.43 24.40 1.82
N SER A 362 -9.41 23.56 1.62
CA SER A 362 -8.97 23.10 0.31
C SER A 362 -9.71 21.83 -0.15
N SER A 363 -10.44 21.17 0.75
CA SER A 363 -11.27 20.01 0.40
C SER A 363 -12.35 20.39 -0.62
N PRO A 364 -12.75 19.49 -1.53
CA PRO A 364 -13.88 19.74 -2.44
C PRO A 364 -15.14 20.13 -1.66
N ARG A 365 -15.88 21.14 -2.15
CA ARG A 365 -17.02 21.73 -1.42
C ARG A 365 -18.12 20.75 -1.01
N ASN A 366 -18.26 19.65 -1.74
CA ASN A 366 -19.28 18.63 -1.50
C ASN A 366 -18.77 17.42 -0.70
N THR A 367 -17.60 17.53 -0.06
CA THR A 367 -17.04 16.47 0.80
C THR A 367 -18.01 16.18 1.95
N LYS A 368 -18.27 14.89 2.19
CA LYS A 368 -19.13 14.42 3.28
C LYS A 368 -18.28 13.64 4.27
N VAL A 369 -18.29 14.04 5.53
CA VAL A 369 -17.67 13.29 6.61
C VAL A 369 -18.64 12.21 7.04
N VAL A 370 -18.25 10.94 6.88
CA VAL A 370 -19.09 9.77 7.16
C VAL A 370 -18.72 9.07 8.45
N ALA A 371 -17.51 9.31 8.95
CA ALA A 371 -17.01 8.79 10.21
C ALA A 371 -15.97 9.75 10.79
N GLU A 372 -15.73 9.68 12.09
CA GLU A 372 -14.66 10.45 12.73
C GLU A 372 -14.15 9.74 13.98
N ILE A 373 -13.00 10.17 14.51
CA ILE A 373 -12.51 9.73 15.84
C ILE A 373 -12.51 10.94 16.78
N PRO A 374 -13.59 11.18 17.54
CA PRO A 374 -13.76 12.41 18.31
C PRO A 374 -12.60 12.67 19.28
N ASP A 375 -12.01 13.87 19.20
CA ASP A 375 -11.01 14.39 20.14
C ASP A 375 -9.81 13.45 20.41
N LEU A 376 -9.46 12.62 19.43
CA LEU A 376 -8.41 11.62 19.58
C LEU A 376 -7.11 12.22 20.06
N TYR A 377 -6.72 13.36 19.50
CA TYR A 377 -5.47 14.04 19.83
C TYR A 377 -5.66 15.22 20.80
N GLY A 378 -6.84 15.35 21.41
CA GLY A 378 -7.24 16.46 22.28
C GLY A 378 -8.47 17.21 21.75
N PRO A 379 -9.01 18.17 22.52
CA PRO A 379 -10.24 18.88 22.16
C PRO A 379 -10.17 19.55 20.78
N GLY A 380 -11.13 19.23 19.89
CA GLY A 380 -11.24 19.73 18.51
C GLY A 380 -10.27 19.08 17.52
N LEU A 381 -9.51 18.07 17.93
CA LEU A 381 -8.45 17.44 17.14
C LEU A 381 -8.89 16.04 16.72
N THR A 382 -9.93 16.06 15.88
CA THR A 382 -10.70 14.90 15.40
C THR A 382 -10.26 14.49 13.99
N PRO A 383 -9.71 13.27 13.81
CA PRO A 383 -9.58 12.63 12.50
C PRO A 383 -10.93 12.40 11.83
N GLN A 384 -10.98 12.53 10.50
CA GLN A 384 -12.20 12.47 9.68
C GLN A 384 -12.01 11.70 8.38
#